data_AF-A0A847AXC3-F1
#
_entry.id   AF-A0A847AXC3-F1
#
_cell.length_a   1.000
_cell.length_b   1.000
_cell.length_c   1.000
_cell.angle_alpha   90.00
_cell.angle_beta   90.00
_cell.angle_gamma   90.00
#
_symmetry.space_group_name_H-M   'P 1'
#
loop_
_entity.id
_entity.type
_entity.pdbx_description
1 polymer ?
#
loop_
_entity_poly.entity_id
_entity_poly.type
_entity_poly.pdbx_seq_one_letter_code
_entity_poly.pdbx_strand_id
1 'polypeptide(L)'
;MKKSKEVMTWPRLFYRLGLICLVMIVSLGIFNRGAAVLIPYLITLIAIVLLRKKDYALALAISTLLGFMWVYFGRNLYLYSNQTFVIGGINFFTLIAFSLGLLCAFIIYQQFLMKLKYKKFHQQFVLFTGLYWVFLIIFEWMGYHVFGIQNAAASEYPGIPFFNCLLAPRFMQVAYFSFGPIFFTLYSFLYSRLRIPFVTRLGKSLSISQK
;
A
#
# COMPACT_ATOMS: atom_id res chain seq x y z
N MET A 1 6.11 -40.26 -11.13
CA MET A 1 6.54 -39.29 -10.08
C MET A 1 5.66 -38.04 -10.12
N LYS A 2 4.78 -37.84 -9.13
CA LYS A 2 4.07 -36.56 -8.95
C LYS A 2 5.11 -35.53 -8.49
N LYS A 3 5.52 -34.59 -9.34
CA LYS A 3 6.26 -33.40 -8.89
C LYS A 3 5.40 -32.75 -7.81
N SER A 4 5.85 -32.81 -6.56
CA SER A 4 5.21 -32.07 -5.48
C SER A 4 5.18 -30.62 -5.93
N LYS A 5 3.98 -30.03 -6.09
CA LYS A 5 3.88 -28.60 -6.38
C LYS A 5 4.59 -27.91 -5.23
N GLU A 6 5.78 -27.35 -5.47
CA GLU A 6 6.44 -26.50 -4.49
C GLU A 6 5.46 -25.40 -4.15
N VAL A 7 4.84 -25.52 -2.98
CA VAL A 7 3.96 -24.50 -2.45
C VAL A 7 4.90 -23.36 -2.09
N MET A 8 4.96 -22.35 -2.96
CA MET A 8 5.78 -21.17 -2.74
C MET A 8 5.53 -20.66 -1.30
N THR A 9 6.57 -20.74 -0.48
CA THR A 9 6.49 -20.38 0.92
C THR A 9 6.34 -18.86 1.05
N TRP A 10 5.51 -18.40 1.99
CA TRP A 10 5.24 -16.99 2.25
C TRP A 10 6.48 -16.08 2.34
N PRO A 11 7.62 -16.52 2.92
CA PRO A 11 8.84 -15.73 2.92
C PRO A 11 9.32 -15.37 1.52
N ARG A 12 9.27 -16.30 0.55
CA ARG A 12 9.74 -16.05 -0.83
C ARG A 12 8.88 -15.01 -1.55
N LEU A 13 7.56 -15.01 -1.34
CA LEU A 13 6.68 -14.01 -1.94
C LEU A 13 6.93 -12.62 -1.34
N PHE A 14 7.15 -12.55 -0.03
CA PHE A 14 7.49 -11.31 0.66
C PHE A 14 8.79 -10.70 0.12
N TYR A 15 9.87 -11.48 0.02
CA TYR A 15 11.14 -10.98 -0.53
C TYR A 15 10.94 -10.41 -1.95
N ARG A 16 10.12 -11.05 -2.77
CA ARG A 16 9.82 -10.58 -4.13
C ARG A 16 9.00 -9.29 -4.15
N LEU A 17 7.97 -9.18 -3.32
CA LEU A 17 7.14 -7.96 -3.25
C LEU A 17 7.88 -6.80 -2.56
N GLY A 18 8.67 -7.09 -1.52
CA GLY A 18 9.53 -6.10 -0.86
C GLY A 18 10.60 -5.56 -1.81
N LEU A 19 11.17 -6.42 -2.65
CA LEU A 19 12.08 -5.99 -3.73
C LEU A 19 11.39 -5.05 -4.71
N ILE A 20 10.11 -5.29 -5.05
CA ILE A 20 9.34 -4.37 -5.91
C ILE A 20 9.16 -3.00 -5.23
N CYS A 21 8.77 -2.96 -3.96
CA CYS A 21 8.65 -1.68 -3.24
C CYS A 21 10.03 -0.97 -3.17
N LEU A 22 11.14 -1.69 -2.98
CA LEU A 22 12.50 -1.11 -3.00
C LEU A 22 12.89 -0.56 -4.37
N VAL A 23 12.67 -1.34 -5.43
CA VAL A 23 12.93 -0.91 -6.82
C VAL A 23 12.11 0.33 -7.16
N MET A 24 10.87 0.42 -6.70
CA MET A 24 10.03 1.61 -6.84
C MET A 24 10.65 2.83 -6.13
N ILE A 25 11.12 2.68 -4.88
CA ILE A 25 11.73 3.80 -4.15
C ILE A 25 12.99 4.30 -4.86
N VAL A 26 13.84 3.39 -5.31
CA VAL A 26 15.08 3.74 -6.03
C VAL A 26 14.76 4.38 -7.38
N SER A 27 13.75 3.88 -8.10
CA SER A 27 13.37 4.40 -9.41
C SER A 27 12.82 5.82 -9.37
N LEU A 28 12.24 6.26 -8.24
CA LEU A 28 11.73 7.63 -8.07
C LEU A 28 12.81 8.72 -8.22
N GLY A 29 14.06 8.40 -7.90
CA GLY A 29 15.19 9.34 -8.02
C GLY A 29 15.88 9.33 -9.39
N ILE A 30 15.58 8.34 -10.24
CA ILE A 30 16.32 8.07 -11.47
C ILE A 30 15.45 8.29 -12.72
N PHE A 31 14.21 7.81 -12.67
CA PHE A 31 13.31 7.79 -13.83
C PHE A 31 12.23 8.86 -13.71
N ASN A 32 11.50 9.07 -14.81
CA ASN A 32 10.24 9.82 -14.79
C ASN A 32 9.33 9.28 -13.67
N ARG A 33 8.87 10.17 -12.78
CA ARG A 33 8.11 9.81 -11.58
C ARG A 33 6.86 8.99 -11.89
N GLY A 34 6.16 9.32 -12.97
CA GLY A 34 5.02 8.57 -13.45
C GLY A 34 5.38 7.13 -13.85
N ALA A 35 6.45 6.94 -14.62
CA ALA A 35 6.94 5.62 -15.00
C ALA A 35 7.45 4.82 -13.79
N ALA A 36 8.12 5.50 -12.85
CA ALA A 36 8.69 4.93 -11.62
C ALA A 36 7.63 4.25 -10.74
N VAL A 37 6.37 4.71 -10.77
CA VAL A 37 5.26 4.08 -10.03
C VAL A 37 4.39 3.18 -10.91
N LEU A 38 4.19 3.53 -12.19
CA LEU A 38 3.35 2.76 -13.11
C LEU A 38 3.91 1.37 -13.38
N ILE A 39 5.22 1.27 -13.65
CA ILE A 39 5.85 -0.02 -13.98
C ILE A 39 5.75 -1.00 -12.79
N PRO A 40 6.13 -0.64 -11.55
CA PRO A 40 5.91 -1.50 -10.39
C PRO A 40 4.45 -1.89 -10.17
N TYR A 41 3.51 -0.98 -10.44
CA TYR A 41 2.08 -1.29 -10.34
C TYR A 41 1.65 -2.38 -11.33
N LEU A 42 2.03 -2.25 -12.59
CA LEU A 42 1.72 -3.25 -13.62
C LEU A 42 2.39 -4.60 -13.31
N ILE A 43 3.65 -4.60 -12.89
CA ILE A 43 4.35 -5.82 -12.46
C ILE A 43 3.63 -6.47 -11.28
N THR A 44 3.21 -5.68 -10.29
CA THR A 44 2.49 -6.18 -9.11
C THR A 44 1.15 -6.78 -9.50
N LEU A 45 0.40 -6.12 -10.39
CA LEU A 45 -0.87 -6.62 -10.92
C LEU A 45 -0.68 -7.97 -11.63
N ILE A 46 0.27 -8.04 -12.57
CA ILE A 46 0.60 -9.27 -13.29
C ILE A 46 1.00 -10.38 -12.30
N ALA A 47 1.86 -10.07 -11.32
CA ALA A 47 2.29 -11.03 -10.32
C ALA A 47 1.11 -11.57 -9.49
N ILE A 48 0.20 -10.71 -9.03
CA ILE A 48 -0.99 -11.11 -8.26
C ILE A 48 -1.90 -12.04 -9.08
N VAL A 49 -2.11 -11.72 -10.36
CA VAL A 49 -2.92 -12.53 -11.29
C VAL A 49 -2.27 -13.90 -11.51
N LEU A 50 -0.98 -13.93 -11.87
CA LEU A 50 -0.24 -15.17 -12.13
C LEU A 50 -0.17 -16.08 -10.89
N LEU A 51 0.01 -15.49 -9.70
CA LEU A 51 0.09 -16.21 -8.44
C LEU A 51 -1.28 -16.58 -7.85
N ARG A 52 -2.38 -16.13 -8.47
CA ARG A 52 -3.77 -16.37 -8.06
C ARG A 52 -4.03 -15.99 -6.60
N LYS A 53 -3.43 -14.88 -6.17
CA LYS A 53 -3.44 -14.40 -4.79
C LYS A 53 -4.64 -13.50 -4.53
N LYS A 54 -5.80 -14.12 -4.27
CA LYS A 54 -7.10 -13.42 -4.12
C LYS A 54 -7.12 -12.37 -3.00
N ASP A 55 -6.42 -12.65 -1.91
CA ASP A 55 -6.24 -11.76 -0.76
C ASP A 55 -5.50 -10.46 -1.16
N TYR A 56 -4.42 -10.57 -1.93
CA TYR A 56 -3.68 -9.43 -2.45
C TYR A 56 -4.41 -8.73 -3.59
N ALA A 57 -5.15 -9.47 -4.42
CA ALA A 57 -6.01 -8.89 -5.44
C ALA A 57 -7.11 -8.01 -4.83
N LEU A 58 -7.76 -8.50 -3.77
CA LEU A 58 -8.74 -7.70 -3.01
C LEU A 58 -8.10 -6.46 -2.38
N ALA A 59 -6.93 -6.63 -1.75
CA ALA A 59 -6.19 -5.49 -1.19
C ALA A 59 -5.86 -4.44 -2.25
N LEU A 60 -5.30 -4.86 -3.39
CA LEU A 60 -4.97 -3.97 -4.51
C LEU A 60 -6.23 -3.27 -5.04
N ALA A 61 -7.33 -4.00 -5.23
CA ALA A 61 -8.59 -3.42 -5.71
C ALA A 61 -9.14 -2.33 -4.76
N ILE A 62 -9.15 -2.60 -3.45
CA ILE A 62 -9.61 -1.62 -2.44
C ILE A 62 -8.66 -0.42 -2.41
N SER A 63 -7.34 -0.63 -2.42
CA SER A 63 -6.37 0.47 -2.42
C SER A 63 -6.50 1.34 -3.66
N THR A 64 -6.73 0.75 -4.84
CA THR A 64 -6.93 1.48 -6.09
C THR A 64 -8.23 2.26 -6.09
N LEU A 65 -9.31 1.67 -5.55
CA LEU A 65 -10.58 2.38 -5.39
C LEU A 65 -10.45 3.59 -4.47
N LEU A 66 -9.79 3.43 -3.31
CA LEU A 66 -9.57 4.53 -2.37
C LEU A 66 -8.65 5.60 -2.96
N GLY A 67 -7.57 5.20 -3.64
CA GLY A 67 -6.70 6.12 -4.36
C GLY A 67 -7.44 6.89 -5.46
N PHE A 68 -8.35 6.23 -6.18
CA PHE A 68 -9.17 6.87 -7.20
C PHE A 68 -10.12 7.90 -6.59
N MET A 69 -10.87 7.53 -5.55
CA MET A 69 -11.74 8.46 -4.83
C MET A 69 -10.93 9.67 -4.34
N TRP A 70 -9.76 9.42 -3.76
CA TRP A 70 -8.89 10.45 -3.25
C TRP A 70 -8.45 11.46 -4.31
N VAL A 71 -7.88 10.97 -5.41
CA VAL A 71 -7.43 11.85 -6.51
C VAL A 71 -8.61 12.52 -7.19
N TYR A 72 -9.77 11.86 -7.30
CA TYR A 72 -10.95 12.44 -7.91
C TYR A 72 -11.48 13.65 -7.14
N PHE A 73 -11.58 13.55 -5.81
CA PHE A 73 -12.03 14.66 -4.96
C PHE A 73 -10.93 15.72 -4.75
N GLY A 74 -9.67 15.30 -4.72
CA GLY A 74 -8.51 16.18 -4.52
C GLY A 74 -7.91 16.78 -5.80
N ARG A 75 -8.48 16.53 -6.99
CA ARG A 75 -7.85 16.82 -8.29
C ARG A 75 -7.35 18.26 -8.45
N ASN A 76 -8.05 19.24 -7.91
CA ASN A 76 -7.68 20.66 -8.00
C ASN A 76 -6.53 21.05 -7.06
N LEU A 77 -6.18 20.17 -6.11
CA LEU A 77 -5.15 20.39 -5.11
C LEU A 77 -3.90 19.56 -5.39
N TYR A 78 -3.87 18.73 -6.44
CA TYR A 78 -2.74 17.88 -6.81
C TYR A 78 -2.06 18.36 -8.10
N LEU A 79 -1.35 19.48 -8.00
CA LEU A 79 -0.52 20.01 -9.07
C LEU A 79 0.95 19.81 -8.72
N TYR A 80 1.55 18.75 -9.25
CA TYR A 80 2.98 18.48 -9.07
C TYR A 80 3.79 19.24 -10.12
N SER A 81 4.89 19.83 -9.69
CA SER A 81 5.67 20.76 -10.50
C SER A 81 6.35 20.12 -11.71
N ASN A 82 6.56 18.80 -11.74
CA ASN A 82 7.29 18.12 -12.81
C ASN A 82 6.91 16.64 -12.98
N GLN A 83 6.83 16.20 -14.26
CA GLN A 83 6.92 14.81 -14.72
C GLN A 83 5.89 13.81 -14.16
N THR A 84 4.65 14.25 -13.92
CA THR A 84 3.54 13.35 -13.57
C THR A 84 2.54 13.27 -14.73
N PHE A 85 2.09 12.06 -15.06
CA PHE A 85 1.04 11.88 -16.05
C PHE A 85 -0.31 12.33 -15.48
N VAL A 86 -0.98 13.25 -16.19
CA VAL A 86 -2.33 13.71 -15.86
C VAL A 86 -3.23 13.38 -17.05
N ILE A 87 -4.33 12.66 -16.81
CA ILE A 87 -5.32 12.30 -17.83
C ILE A 87 -6.70 12.68 -17.28
N GLY A 88 -7.45 13.53 -18.00
CA GLY A 88 -8.77 13.99 -17.54
C GLY A 88 -8.76 14.71 -16.19
N GLY A 89 -7.67 15.42 -15.86
CA GLY A 89 -7.48 16.08 -14.56
C GLY A 89 -7.12 15.14 -13.41
N ILE A 90 -6.97 13.83 -13.66
CA ILE A 90 -6.55 12.85 -12.66
C ILE A 90 -5.03 12.70 -12.72
N ASN A 91 -4.36 12.96 -11.59
CA ASN A 91 -2.93 12.73 -11.46
C ASN A 91 -2.66 11.22 -11.26
N PHE A 92 -2.19 10.55 -12.30
CA PHE A 92 -1.93 9.11 -12.27
C PHE A 92 -0.77 8.74 -11.34
N PHE A 93 0.21 9.62 -11.18
CA PHE A 93 1.28 9.40 -10.21
C PHE A 93 0.70 9.28 -8.80
N THR A 94 -0.11 10.25 -8.37
CA THR A 94 -0.76 10.21 -7.04
C THR A 94 -1.63 8.99 -6.88
N LEU A 95 -2.46 8.67 -7.88
CA LEU A 95 -3.35 7.51 -7.86
C LEU A 95 -2.58 6.21 -7.61
N ILE A 96 -1.54 5.99 -8.42
CA ILE A 96 -0.78 4.74 -8.41
C ILE A 96 0.11 4.66 -7.17
N ALA A 97 0.82 5.75 -6.84
CA ALA A 97 1.67 5.81 -5.65
C ALA A 97 0.87 5.55 -4.37
N PHE A 98 -0.32 6.15 -4.26
CA PHE A 98 -1.20 5.96 -3.11
C PHE A 98 -1.69 4.51 -3.02
N SER A 99 -2.11 3.94 -4.15
CA SER A 99 -2.57 2.55 -4.22
C SER A 99 -1.47 1.56 -3.83
N LEU A 100 -0.26 1.74 -4.37
CA LEU A 100 0.91 0.93 -4.04
C LEU A 100 1.33 1.11 -2.58
N GLY A 101 1.29 2.34 -2.05
CA GLY A 101 1.61 2.62 -0.65
C GLY A 101 0.72 1.84 0.32
N LEU A 102 -0.60 1.87 0.11
CA LEU A 102 -1.55 1.07 0.89
C LEU A 102 -1.30 -0.44 0.76
N LEU A 103 -1.03 -0.93 -0.45
CA LEU A 103 -0.73 -2.34 -0.67
C LEU A 103 0.60 -2.76 0.00
N CYS A 104 1.68 -1.98 -0.13
CA CYS A 104 2.96 -2.24 0.54
C CYS A 104 2.76 -2.25 2.07
N ALA A 105 2.01 -1.29 2.64
CA ALA A 105 1.66 -1.29 4.06
C ALA A 105 0.90 -2.57 4.48
N PHE A 106 -0.05 -3.02 3.67
CA PHE A 106 -0.78 -4.27 3.88
C PHE A 106 0.11 -5.51 3.83
N ILE A 107 1.01 -5.61 2.84
CA ILE A 107 1.98 -6.72 2.73
C ILE A 107 2.84 -6.80 3.99
N ILE A 108 3.34 -5.66 4.47
CA ILE A 108 4.19 -5.58 5.67
C ILE A 108 3.40 -5.94 6.92
N TYR A 109 2.18 -5.40 7.06
CA TYR A 109 1.25 -5.76 8.13
C TYR A 109 1.05 -7.27 8.24
N GLN A 110 0.85 -7.98 7.13
CA GLN A 110 0.70 -9.44 7.13
C GLN A 110 1.93 -10.17 7.70
N GLN A 111 3.14 -9.62 7.54
CA GLN A 111 4.35 -10.19 8.15
C GLN A 111 4.33 -10.04 9.67
N PHE A 112 4.00 -8.85 10.15
CA PHE A 112 3.88 -8.61 11.59
C PHE A 112 2.77 -9.46 12.20
N LEU A 113 1.65 -9.62 11.49
CA LEU A 113 0.55 -10.47 11.93
C LEU A 113 0.98 -11.92 12.13
N MET A 114 1.77 -12.48 11.21
CA MET A 114 2.30 -13.85 11.32
C MET A 114 3.24 -14.02 12.52
N LYS A 115 4.06 -13.00 12.83
CA LYS A 115 5.01 -13.04 13.95
C LYS A 115 4.33 -12.83 15.31
N LEU A 116 3.47 -11.83 15.40
CA LEU A 116 2.80 -11.40 16.64
C LEU A 116 1.57 -12.26 16.99
N LYS A 117 1.04 -13.01 16.02
CA LYS A 117 -0.09 -13.94 16.19
C LYS A 117 -1.36 -13.27 16.74
N TYR A 118 -1.58 -11.99 16.43
CA TYR A 118 -2.78 -11.26 16.86
C TYR A 118 -4.05 -11.85 16.24
N LYS A 119 -5.03 -12.18 17.09
CA LYS A 119 -6.30 -12.80 16.67
C LYS A 119 -7.48 -11.84 16.68
N LYS A 120 -7.46 -10.81 17.54
CA LYS A 120 -8.60 -9.91 17.74
C LYS A 120 -8.56 -8.77 16.73
N PHE A 121 -9.72 -8.37 16.22
CA PHE A 121 -9.85 -7.29 15.23
C PHE A 121 -9.17 -5.99 15.67
N HIS A 122 -9.41 -5.52 16.90
CA HIS A 122 -8.82 -4.26 17.39
C HIS A 122 -7.28 -4.29 17.43
N GLN A 123 -6.68 -5.44 17.76
CA GLN A 123 -5.21 -5.58 17.77
C GLN A 123 -4.65 -5.45 16.36
N GLN A 124 -5.33 -6.07 15.39
CA GLN A 124 -4.97 -6.01 13.98
C GLN A 124 -5.19 -4.62 13.39
N PHE A 125 -6.30 -3.97 13.74
CA PHE A 125 -6.63 -2.60 13.34
C PHE A 125 -5.60 -1.60 13.84
N VAL A 126 -5.24 -1.66 15.12
CA VAL A 126 -4.22 -0.78 15.72
C VAL A 126 -2.85 -1.03 15.08
N LEU A 127 -2.48 -2.30 14.88
CA LEU A 127 -1.22 -2.66 14.23
C LEU A 127 -1.13 -2.12 12.80
N PHE A 128 -2.15 -2.36 11.97
CA PHE A 128 -2.17 -1.88 10.59
C PHE A 128 -2.15 -0.35 10.54
N THR A 129 -2.98 0.32 11.35
CA THR A 129 -3.08 1.78 11.38
C THR A 129 -1.75 2.41 11.78
N GLY A 130 -1.10 1.90 12.83
CA GLY A 130 0.22 2.38 13.26
C GLY A 130 1.29 2.20 12.18
N LEU A 131 1.33 1.02 11.53
CA LEU A 131 2.26 0.77 10.41
C LEU A 131 2.00 1.73 9.25
N TYR A 132 0.73 1.91 8.87
CA TYR A 132 0.34 2.82 7.79
C TYR A 132 0.78 4.26 8.08
N TRP A 133 0.52 4.79 9.28
CA TRP A 133 0.91 6.16 9.64
C TRP A 133 2.42 6.36 9.60
N VAL A 134 3.19 5.40 10.12
CA VAL A 134 4.65 5.44 10.06
C VAL A 134 5.12 5.46 8.60
N PHE A 135 4.60 4.57 7.75
CA PHE A 135 4.97 4.57 6.33
C PHE A 135 4.55 5.85 5.61
N LEU A 136 3.35 6.35 5.88
CA LEU A 136 2.87 7.61 5.29
C LEU A 136 3.84 8.75 5.60
N ILE A 137 4.22 8.94 6.86
CA ILE A 137 5.15 10.00 7.27
C ILE A 137 6.51 9.81 6.60
N ILE A 138 7.05 8.58 6.60
CA ILE A 138 8.35 8.30 5.96
C ILE A 138 8.32 8.60 4.46
N PHE A 139 7.30 8.12 3.74
CA PHE A 139 7.21 8.31 2.29
C PHE A 139 6.94 9.75 1.89
N GLU A 140 6.10 10.48 2.63
CA GLU A 140 5.85 11.90 2.41
C GLU A 140 7.12 12.73 2.69
N TRP A 141 7.83 12.42 3.77
CA TRP A 141 9.10 13.06 4.09
C TRP A 141 10.16 12.79 3.02
N MET A 142 10.34 11.53 2.60
CA MET A 142 11.27 11.17 1.53
C MET A 142 10.87 11.81 0.20
N GLY A 143 9.59 11.77 -0.15
CA GLY A 143 9.05 12.41 -1.34
C GLY A 143 9.43 13.88 -1.38
N TYR A 144 9.18 14.60 -0.29
CA TYR A 144 9.41 16.04 -0.19
C TYR A 144 10.90 16.42 -0.13
N HIS A 145 11.64 15.85 0.83
CA HIS A 145 13.01 16.27 1.16
C HIS A 145 14.11 15.55 0.37
N VAL A 146 13.86 14.30 -0.06
CA VAL A 146 14.87 13.49 -0.78
C VAL A 146 14.64 13.55 -2.29
N PHE A 147 13.40 13.37 -2.73
CA PHE A 147 13.07 13.27 -4.17
C PHE A 147 12.53 14.57 -4.79
N GLY A 148 12.34 15.63 -3.99
CA GLY A 148 11.80 16.91 -4.45
C GLY A 148 10.41 16.79 -5.08
N ILE A 149 9.62 15.80 -4.67
CA ILE A 149 8.23 15.59 -5.09
C ILE A 149 7.36 16.52 -4.26
N GLN A 150 7.25 17.75 -4.75
CA GLN A 150 6.48 18.80 -4.09
C GLN A 150 5.17 19.02 -4.83
N ASN A 151 4.08 19.11 -4.06
CA ASN A 151 2.79 19.55 -4.55
C ASN A 151 2.77 21.08 -4.57
N ALA A 152 2.94 21.66 -5.75
CA ALA A 152 3.06 23.11 -5.92
C ALA A 152 1.78 23.84 -5.49
N ALA A 153 0.60 23.24 -5.70
CA ALA A 153 -0.67 23.82 -5.25
C ALA A 153 -0.82 23.86 -3.72
N ALA A 154 -0.03 23.06 -3.00
CA ALA A 154 -0.19 22.86 -1.57
C ALA A 154 1.02 23.30 -0.75
N SER A 155 2.05 23.87 -1.38
CA SER A 155 3.29 24.30 -0.72
C SER A 155 3.08 25.46 0.26
N GLU A 156 1.98 26.20 0.15
CA GLU A 156 1.63 27.32 1.04
C GLU A 156 1.02 26.84 2.37
N TYR A 157 0.53 25.60 2.44
CA TYR A 157 -0.09 25.09 3.65
C TYR A 157 0.95 24.63 4.67
N PRO A 158 0.68 24.79 5.98
CA PRO A 158 1.59 24.28 7.00
C PRO A 158 1.66 22.75 6.95
N GLY A 159 2.88 22.22 6.90
CA GLY A 159 3.13 20.79 7.04
C GLY A 159 2.80 20.25 8.43
N ILE A 160 2.98 18.93 8.61
CA ILE A 160 2.89 18.30 9.92
C ILE A 160 4.04 18.83 10.80
N PRO A 161 3.79 19.16 12.10
CA PRO A 161 4.85 19.56 13.02
C PRO A 161 6.03 18.58 13.01
N PHE A 162 7.24 19.10 13.18
CA PHE A 162 8.52 18.36 13.22
C PHE A 162 9.01 17.78 11.88
N PHE A 163 8.14 17.26 11.02
CA PHE A 163 8.56 16.61 9.77
C PHE A 163 8.57 17.55 8.57
N ASN A 164 7.77 18.64 8.62
CA ASN A 164 7.59 19.57 7.51
C ASN A 164 7.27 18.84 6.18
N CYS A 165 6.38 17.86 6.24
CA CYS A 165 5.87 17.11 5.10
C CYS A 165 4.34 17.18 5.08
N LEU A 166 3.71 16.66 4.01
CA LEU A 166 2.26 16.64 3.87
C LEU A 166 1.65 18.07 3.98
N LEU A 167 2.25 19.00 3.23
CA LEU A 167 1.76 20.38 3.11
C LEU A 167 0.45 20.33 2.33
N ALA A 168 -0.67 20.45 3.06
CA ALA A 168 -2.02 20.35 2.52
C ALA A 168 -3.03 20.98 3.51
N PRO A 169 -4.24 21.36 3.06
CA PRO A 169 -5.31 21.77 3.96
C PRO A 169 -5.57 20.74 5.07
N ARG A 170 -5.97 21.20 6.26
CA ARG A 170 -6.18 20.32 7.44
C ARG A 170 -7.12 19.15 7.17
N PHE A 171 -8.20 19.35 6.41
CA PHE A 171 -9.11 18.27 6.06
C PHE A 171 -8.43 17.19 5.20
N MET A 172 -7.50 17.57 4.31
CA MET A 172 -6.73 16.60 3.54
C MET A 172 -5.74 15.85 4.41
N GLN A 173 -5.07 16.54 5.35
CA GLN A 173 -4.18 15.88 6.31
C GLN A 173 -4.95 14.82 7.11
N VAL A 174 -6.13 15.15 7.63
CA VAL A 174 -7.01 14.20 8.32
C VAL A 174 -7.41 13.04 7.39
N ALA A 175 -7.77 13.34 6.14
CA ALA A 175 -8.12 12.31 5.16
C ALA A 175 -6.96 11.33 4.93
N TYR A 176 -5.74 11.84 4.72
CA TYR A 176 -4.52 11.03 4.60
C TYR A 176 -4.37 10.06 5.77
N PHE A 177 -4.46 10.53 7.02
CA PHE A 177 -4.37 9.64 8.19
C PHE A 177 -5.56 8.67 8.31
N SER A 178 -6.73 9.01 7.78
CA SER A 178 -7.93 8.16 7.84
C SER A 178 -7.94 7.01 6.83
N PHE A 179 -7.22 7.12 5.71
CA PHE A 179 -7.27 6.11 4.65
C PHE A 179 -6.76 4.74 5.07
N GLY A 180 -5.76 4.65 5.93
CA GLY A 180 -5.31 3.38 6.50
C GLY A 180 -6.42 2.67 7.29
N PRO A 181 -6.98 3.30 8.33
CA PRO A 181 -8.15 2.79 9.07
C PRO A 181 -9.33 2.38 8.17
N ILE A 182 -9.68 3.22 7.19
CA ILE A 182 -10.78 2.95 6.24
C ILE A 182 -10.44 1.72 5.39
N PHE A 183 -9.25 1.68 4.80
CA PHE A 183 -8.76 0.55 4.01
C PHE A 183 -8.85 -0.76 4.81
N PHE A 184 -8.32 -0.78 6.03
CA PHE A 184 -8.29 -1.99 6.84
C PHE A 184 -9.69 -2.49 7.20
N THR A 185 -10.58 -1.56 7.53
CA THR A 185 -11.97 -1.88 7.88
C THR A 185 -12.72 -2.45 6.69
N LEU A 186 -12.63 -1.80 5.52
CA LEU A 186 -13.23 -2.27 4.28
C LEU A 186 -12.66 -3.64 3.85
N TYR A 187 -11.33 -3.78 3.91
CA TYR A 187 -10.66 -5.03 3.61
C TYR A 187 -11.17 -6.15 4.51
N SER A 188 -11.14 -5.96 5.82
CA SER A 188 -11.56 -6.96 6.80
C SER A 188 -13.04 -7.35 6.63
N PHE A 189 -13.91 -6.37 6.39
CA PHE A 189 -15.33 -6.59 6.12
C PHE A 189 -15.55 -7.42 4.85
N LEU A 190 -15.01 -6.99 3.71
CA LEU A 190 -15.16 -7.68 2.43
C LEU A 190 -14.51 -9.07 2.44
N TYR A 191 -13.35 -9.18 3.07
CA TYR A 191 -12.65 -10.45 3.23
C TYR A 191 -13.51 -11.49 3.94
N SER A 192 -14.16 -11.10 5.04
CA SER A 192 -15.05 -12.00 5.80
C SER A 192 -16.27 -12.45 4.98
N ARG A 193 -16.81 -11.58 4.12
CA ARG A 193 -17.97 -11.84 3.27
C ARG A 193 -17.64 -12.73 2.08
N LEU A 194 -16.50 -12.50 1.44
CA LEU A 194 -16.08 -13.22 0.23
C LEU A 194 -15.59 -14.65 0.53
N ARG A 195 -15.60 -15.07 1.80
CA ARG A 195 -15.10 -16.37 2.28
C ARG A 195 -13.75 -16.74 1.65
N ILE A 196 -12.90 -15.73 1.43
CA ILE A 196 -11.56 -15.97 0.95
C ILE A 196 -10.92 -16.84 2.03
N PRO A 197 -10.47 -18.06 1.72
CA PRO A 197 -9.95 -18.96 2.73
C PRO A 197 -8.79 -18.27 3.41
N PHE A 198 -9.01 -17.83 4.66
CA PHE A 198 -7.95 -17.27 5.49
C PHE A 198 -6.87 -18.31 5.52
N VAL A 199 -5.67 -17.92 5.08
CA VAL A 199 -4.50 -18.77 5.19
C VAL A 199 -4.07 -18.76 6.66
N THR A 200 -4.98 -19.16 7.56
CA THR A 200 -4.70 -19.76 8.87
C THR A 200 -4.12 -21.17 8.67
N ARG A 201 -3.32 -21.37 7.63
CA ARG A 201 -2.53 -22.60 7.43
C ARG A 201 -1.24 -22.60 8.28
N LEU A 202 -1.15 -21.71 9.27
CA LEU A 202 -0.14 -21.78 10.33
C LEU A 202 -0.66 -22.47 11.61
N GLY A 203 -1.96 -22.76 11.73
CA GLY A 203 -2.52 -23.46 12.90
C GLY A 203 -2.75 -24.96 12.72
N LYS A 204 -3.02 -25.43 11.49
CA LYS A 204 -3.33 -26.85 11.23
C LYS A 204 -2.12 -27.72 10.85
N SER A 205 -0.94 -27.13 10.65
CA SER A 205 0.28 -27.88 10.29
C SER A 205 1.03 -28.46 11.50
N LEU A 206 0.68 -28.09 12.72
CA LEU A 206 1.35 -28.60 13.94
C LEU A 206 0.54 -29.66 14.69
N SER A 207 -0.67 -30.03 14.24
CA SER A 207 -1.51 -31.05 14.89
C SER A 207 -1.53 -32.41 14.17
N ILE A 208 -0.65 -32.64 13.18
CA ILE A 208 -0.60 -33.92 12.44
C ILE A 208 0.65 -34.76 12.83
N SER A 209 1.48 -34.28 13.76
CA SER A 209 2.64 -35.03 14.28
C SER A 209 2.49 -35.39 15.77
N GLN A 210 1.31 -35.89 16.16
CA GLN A 210 1.09 -36.54 17.47
C GLN A 210 0.16 -37.76 17.34
N LYS A 211 0.38 -38.60 16.32
CA LYS A 211 -0.05 -39.99 16.33
C LYS A 211 1.04 -40.85 15.74
#